data_AF-A0A351FUY0-F1
#
_entry.id   AF-A0A351FUY0-F1
#
_cell.length_a   1.000
_cell.length_b   1.000
_cell.length_c   1.000
_cell.angle_alpha   90.00
_cell.angle_beta   90.00
_cell.angle_gamma   90.00
#
_symmetry.space_group_name_H-M   'P 1'
#
loop_
_entity.id
_entity.type
_entity.pdbx_description
1 polymer ?
#
loop_
_entity_poly.entity_id
_entity_poly.type
_entity_poly.pdbx_seq_one_letter_code
_entity_poly.pdbx_strand_id
1 'polypeptide(L)'
;MKLPIWASILVLLIGLASNAHGVLIFEKGKDVETRGYLIEKSEILVKIREVLPDGRLAIRSIPQNEIDLMIQAVDQKRLAELDPEKPQTYRDYAEELAEKKKDPDAHVTAIRLYLIAAYLAPDTLGRSSCLGLVALARSPREARLFRGLAYLLDPNHDRGLLRKTGTPAAAAEKVDDAPPGFDSLLLGLRRLQAEDRRLALKEIEKPGVKKAMLPYRHIMLYEELFLICQQRTRAVSNDDVRKILALEVSLLKDRQNGVNVAAASQLAGRDPDWSTIVYTNTAKPVFSASLTHATEFDPRLSQYVDGSWVKPTAKPE
;
A
#
# COMPACT_ATOMS: atom_id res chain seq x y z
N MET A 1 -0.19 56.25 -17.58
CA MET A 1 -0.73 54.87 -17.59
C MET A 1 -0.90 54.43 -16.15
N LYS A 2 -2.14 54.14 -15.72
CA LYS A 2 -2.48 53.71 -14.35
C LYS A 2 -2.44 52.17 -14.31
N LEU A 3 -1.51 51.59 -13.54
CA LEU A 3 -1.46 50.15 -13.29
C LEU A 3 -2.59 49.75 -12.32
N PRO A 4 -3.28 48.62 -12.54
CA PRO A 4 -4.44 48.21 -11.73
C PRO A 4 -4.02 47.71 -10.34
N ILE A 5 -4.69 48.24 -9.31
CA ILE A 5 -4.51 47.99 -7.86
C ILE A 5 -4.75 46.51 -7.45
N TRP A 6 -5.23 45.67 -8.36
CA TRP A 6 -5.59 44.28 -8.09
C TRP A 6 -4.40 43.31 -7.99
N ALA A 7 -3.20 43.72 -8.44
CA ALA A 7 -2.00 42.88 -8.35
C ALA A 7 -1.38 42.82 -6.94
N SER A 8 -1.80 43.68 -6.00
CA SER A 8 -1.20 43.75 -4.65
C SER A 8 -1.91 42.89 -3.59
N ILE A 9 -3.02 42.23 -3.91
CA ILE A 9 -3.79 41.42 -2.95
C ILE A 9 -3.48 39.91 -3.06
N LEU A 10 -2.90 39.44 -4.17
CA LEU A 10 -2.58 38.01 -4.35
C LEU A 10 -1.27 37.55 -3.68
N VAL A 11 -0.43 38.48 -3.20
CA VAL A 11 0.90 38.16 -2.64
C VAL A 11 0.87 37.93 -1.11
N LEU A 12 -0.23 38.27 -0.41
CA LEU A 12 -0.32 38.17 1.05
C LEU A 12 -0.97 36.87 1.59
N LEU A 13 -1.21 35.88 0.72
CA LEU A 13 -1.77 34.57 1.08
C LEU A 13 -0.79 33.41 0.84
N ILE A 14 0.50 33.71 0.68
CA ILE A 14 1.56 32.74 1.00
C ILE A 14 1.76 32.84 2.51
N GLY A 15 0.74 32.37 3.26
CA GLY A 15 0.83 32.22 4.69
C GLY A 15 2.06 31.35 4.97
N LEU A 16 2.98 31.90 5.75
CA LEU A 16 4.08 31.18 6.37
C LEU A 16 3.48 29.88 6.92
N ALA A 17 3.77 28.77 6.25
CA ALA A 17 3.38 27.45 6.73
C ALA A 17 4.25 27.20 7.96
N SER A 18 3.81 27.71 9.11
CA SER A 18 4.45 27.45 10.39
C SER A 18 4.57 25.94 10.52
N ASN A 19 5.79 25.43 10.70
CA ASN A 19 6.06 24.02 10.86
C ASN A 19 5.25 23.54 12.07
N ALA A 20 4.15 22.82 11.82
CA ALA A 20 3.28 22.36 12.88
C ALA A 20 3.91 21.11 13.51
N HIS A 21 4.27 21.19 14.79
CA HIS A 21 4.99 20.13 15.50
C HIS A 21 4.04 19.10 16.08
N GLY A 22 4.34 17.81 15.99
CA GLY A 22 3.53 16.80 16.66
C GLY A 22 3.54 16.95 18.17
N VAL A 23 2.37 16.80 18.78
CA VAL A 23 2.19 16.80 20.22
C VAL A 23 1.23 15.69 20.64
N LEU A 24 1.60 14.99 21.70
CA LEU A 24 0.71 14.14 22.48
C LEU A 24 0.33 14.90 23.75
N ILE A 25 -0.96 15.14 23.93
CA ILE A 25 -1.51 15.88 25.08
C ILE A 25 -2.33 14.93 25.94
N PHE A 26 -1.96 14.83 27.21
CA PHE A 26 -2.70 14.16 28.26
C PHE A 26 -3.44 15.24 29.08
N GLU A 27 -4.76 15.16 29.14
CA GLU A 27 -5.60 16.09 29.89
C GLU A 27 -5.89 15.55 31.30
N LYS A 28 -5.95 16.43 32.28
CA LYS A 28 -6.22 16.07 33.68
C LYS A 28 -7.56 15.37 33.81
N GLY A 29 -7.54 14.17 34.40
CA GLY A 29 -8.73 13.37 34.64
C GLY A 29 -9.28 12.66 33.40
N LYS A 30 -8.62 12.73 32.24
CA LYS A 30 -8.98 11.97 31.04
C LYS A 30 -7.93 10.89 30.79
N ASP A 31 -8.38 9.66 30.55
CA ASP A 31 -7.51 8.52 30.19
C ASP A 31 -7.23 8.45 28.66
N VAL A 32 -7.76 9.41 27.90
CA VAL A 32 -7.62 9.47 26.45
C VAL A 32 -6.58 10.52 26.07
N GLU A 33 -5.49 10.06 25.46
CA GLU A 33 -4.48 10.94 24.86
C GLU A 33 -5.03 11.63 23.60
N THR A 34 -4.81 12.94 23.48
CA THR A 34 -5.14 13.70 22.27
C THR A 34 -3.90 13.84 21.40
N ARG A 35 -4.01 13.47 20.12
CA ARG A 35 -2.89 13.44 19.16
C ARG A 35 -3.10 14.50 18.10
N GLY A 36 -2.10 15.33 17.84
CA GLY A 36 -2.23 16.35 16.81
C GLY A 36 -0.95 17.13 16.53
N TYR A 37 -1.09 18.19 15.75
CA TYR A 37 -0.01 19.12 15.45
C TYR A 37 -0.24 20.45 16.16
N LEU A 38 0.75 20.94 16.89
CA LEU A 38 0.73 22.22 17.58
C LEU A 38 0.64 23.36 16.57
N ILE A 39 -0.43 24.15 16.66
CA ILE A 39 -0.64 25.35 15.84
C ILE A 39 -0.15 26.57 16.61
N GLU A 40 -0.58 26.69 17.87
CA GLU A 40 -0.33 27.84 18.72
C GLU A 40 -0.23 27.37 20.18
N LYS A 41 0.75 27.92 20.90
CA LYS A 41 0.91 27.73 22.34
C LYS A 41 0.99 29.10 22.99
N SER A 42 0.01 29.43 23.81
CA SER A 42 0.05 30.61 24.70
C SER A 42 0.11 30.17 26.15
N GLU A 43 0.19 31.12 27.08
CA GLU A 43 0.14 30.84 28.52
C GLU A 43 -1.22 30.29 28.97
N ILE A 44 -2.29 30.57 28.21
CA ILE A 44 -3.67 30.29 28.60
C ILE A 44 -4.22 29.09 27.83
N LEU A 45 -3.86 28.94 26.55
CA LEU A 45 -4.48 27.97 25.66
C LEU A 45 -3.45 27.33 24.71
N VAL A 46 -3.68 26.07 24.42
CA VAL A 46 -2.96 25.31 23.39
C VAL A 46 -3.93 24.97 22.27
N LYS A 47 -3.63 25.43 21.06
CA LYS A 47 -4.38 25.04 19.85
C LYS A 47 -3.62 23.96 19.13
N ILE A 48 -4.29 22.84 18.90
CA ILE A 48 -3.77 21.73 18.11
C ILE A 48 -4.67 21.47 16.91
N ARG A 49 -4.07 20.93 15.85
CA ARG A 49 -4.74 20.26 14.76
C ARG A 49 -4.80 18.77 15.09
N GLU A 50 -5.87 18.36 15.77
CA GLU A 50 -6.13 16.97 16.18
C GLU A 50 -6.35 16.08 14.95
N VAL A 51 -5.74 14.89 14.98
CA VAL A 51 -5.93 13.85 13.97
C VAL A 51 -7.00 12.88 14.49
N LEU A 52 -8.19 12.94 13.91
CA LEU A 52 -9.31 12.07 14.28
C LEU A 52 -9.09 10.62 13.79
N PRO A 53 -9.76 9.61 14.37
CA PRO A 53 -9.62 8.21 13.96
C PRO A 53 -9.96 7.93 12.49
N ASP A 54 -10.74 8.80 11.85
CA ASP A 54 -11.08 8.73 10.43
C ASP A 54 -10.05 9.44 9.51
N GLY A 55 -8.97 9.96 10.09
CA GLY A 55 -7.92 10.71 9.40
C GLY A 55 -8.28 12.16 9.09
N ARG A 56 -9.47 12.65 9.46
CA ARG A 56 -9.82 14.06 9.33
C ARG A 56 -9.06 14.88 10.37
N LEU A 57 -8.80 16.13 10.01
CA LEU A 57 -8.11 17.08 10.88
C LEU A 57 -9.15 18.04 11.48
N ALA A 58 -9.13 18.20 12.80
CA ALA A 58 -9.97 19.16 13.52
C ALA A 58 -9.10 20.12 14.34
N ILE A 59 -9.49 21.39 14.44
CA ILE A 59 -8.81 22.32 15.34
C ILE A 59 -9.46 22.21 16.72
N ARG A 60 -8.66 21.92 17.73
CA ARG A 60 -9.08 21.84 19.13
C ARG A 60 -8.27 22.82 19.96
N SER A 61 -8.96 23.57 20.81
CA SER A 61 -8.35 24.47 21.79
C SER A 61 -8.48 23.83 23.16
N ILE A 62 -7.36 23.67 23.87
CA ILE A 62 -7.28 23.06 25.19
C ILE A 62 -6.70 24.10 26.15
N PRO A 63 -7.39 24.45 27.26
CA PRO A 63 -6.83 25.31 28.29
C PRO A 63 -5.53 24.74 28.88
N GLN A 64 -4.49 25.56 29.03
CA GLN A 64 -3.17 25.13 29.51
C GLN A 64 -3.23 24.52 30.93
N ASN A 65 -4.17 24.96 31.76
CA ASN A 65 -4.41 24.43 33.10
C ASN A 65 -5.07 23.04 33.12
N GLU A 66 -5.73 22.64 32.05
CA GLU A 66 -6.33 21.29 31.86
C GLU A 66 -5.32 20.27 31.35
N ILE A 67 -4.16 20.71 30.84
CA ILE A 67 -3.10 19.82 30.36
C ILE A 67 -2.31 19.29 31.56
N ASP A 68 -2.18 17.97 31.65
CA ASP A 68 -1.34 17.29 32.63
C ASP A 68 0.08 17.12 32.08
N LEU A 69 0.20 16.53 30.89
CA LEU A 69 1.47 16.29 30.22
C LEU A 69 1.35 16.58 28.73
N MET A 70 2.35 17.28 28.18
CA MET A 70 2.50 17.49 26.75
C MET A 70 3.86 16.97 26.30
N ILE A 71 3.86 15.95 25.44
CA ILE A 71 5.07 15.31 24.93
C ILE A 71 5.28 15.75 23.48
N GLN A 72 6.47 16.26 23.18
CA GLN A 72 6.97 16.46 21.82
C GLN A 72 7.99 15.35 21.54
N ALA A 73 7.65 14.41 20.66
CA ALA A 73 8.51 13.26 20.42
C ALA A 73 9.78 13.59 19.62
N VAL A 74 9.72 14.62 18.77
CA VAL A 74 10.79 15.04 17.86
C VAL A 74 11.56 16.21 18.47
N ASP A 75 12.88 16.04 18.59
CA ASP A 75 13.80 17.07 19.09
C ASP A 75 14.40 17.83 17.90
N GLN A 76 13.98 19.08 17.75
CA GLN A 76 14.44 19.95 16.66
C GLN A 76 15.91 20.31 16.76
N LYS A 77 16.46 20.42 17.97
CA LYS A 77 17.88 20.72 18.15
C LYS A 77 18.70 19.55 17.63
N ARG A 78 18.31 18.33 18.01
CA ARG A 78 18.95 17.11 17.50
C ARG A 78 18.81 16.97 15.99
N LEU A 79 17.65 17.32 15.41
CA LEU A 79 17.49 17.36 13.94
C LEU A 79 18.47 18.33 13.28
N ALA A 80 18.68 19.52 13.86
CA ALA A 80 19.61 20.53 13.35
C ALA A 80 21.09 20.11 13.49
N GLU A 81 21.39 19.22 14.44
CA GLU A 81 22.73 18.65 14.67
C GLU A 81 23.05 17.45 13.74
N LEU A 82 22.07 16.96 12.95
CA LEU A 82 22.31 15.87 12.01
C LEU A 82 23.24 16.31 10.87
N ASP A 83 24.26 15.49 10.63
CA ASP A 83 25.31 15.74 9.65
C ASP A 83 25.16 14.79 8.45
N PRO A 84 24.90 15.30 7.22
CA PRO A 84 24.80 14.48 6.01
C PRO A 84 26.02 13.59 5.74
N GLU A 85 27.19 13.92 6.27
CA GLU A 85 28.40 13.09 6.16
C GLU A 85 28.36 11.85 7.06
N LYS A 86 27.39 11.75 7.97
CA LYS A 86 27.19 10.63 8.91
C LYS A 86 25.81 9.98 8.75
N PRO A 87 25.53 9.24 7.65
CA PRO A 87 24.22 8.66 7.37
C PRO A 87 23.64 7.77 8.47
N GLN A 88 24.52 7.14 9.28
CA GLN A 88 24.13 6.30 10.40
C GLN A 88 23.31 7.07 11.45
N THR A 89 23.64 8.33 11.74
CA THR A 89 22.93 9.11 12.78
C THR A 89 21.47 9.38 12.40
N TYR A 90 21.18 9.50 11.10
CA TYR A 90 19.81 9.60 10.59
C TYR A 90 19.05 8.30 10.84
N ARG A 91 19.65 7.14 10.52
CA ARG A 91 19.03 5.84 10.73
C ARG A 91 18.76 5.57 12.21
N ASP A 92 19.75 5.80 13.07
CA ASP A 92 19.62 5.56 14.51
C ASP A 92 18.51 6.43 15.11
N TYR A 93 18.44 7.69 14.69
CA TYR A 93 17.36 8.57 15.16
C TYR A 93 15.99 8.20 14.57
N ALA A 94 15.94 7.71 13.33
CA ALA A 94 14.72 7.17 12.75
C ALA A 94 14.20 5.96 13.53
N GLU A 95 15.09 5.08 14.00
CA GLU A 95 14.75 3.90 14.79
C GLU A 95 14.15 4.28 16.15
N GLU A 96 14.76 5.23 16.86
CA GLU A 96 14.23 5.78 18.12
C GLU A 96 12.83 6.41 17.92
N LEU A 97 12.64 7.18 16.84
CA LEU A 97 11.34 7.79 16.54
C LEU A 97 10.29 6.75 16.11
N ALA A 98 10.70 5.67 15.44
CA ALA A 98 9.81 4.59 15.03
C ALA A 98 9.21 3.80 16.21
N GLU A 99 9.88 3.79 17.37
CA GLU A 99 9.34 3.20 18.60
C GLU A 99 8.13 4.00 19.12
N LYS A 100 8.08 5.31 18.83
CA LYS A 100 7.02 6.23 19.28
C LYS A 100 5.81 6.20 18.33
N LYS A 101 5.30 5.00 18.01
CA LYS A 101 4.23 4.74 17.00
C LYS A 101 2.95 5.57 17.14
N LYS A 102 2.67 6.08 18.35
CA LYS A 102 1.47 6.88 18.64
C LYS A 102 1.61 8.34 18.19
N ASP A 103 2.83 8.87 18.10
CA ASP A 103 3.07 10.25 17.70
C ASP A 103 3.14 10.35 16.17
N PRO A 104 2.22 11.11 15.53
CA PRO A 104 2.18 11.22 14.08
C PRO A 104 3.42 11.94 13.49
N ASP A 105 4.00 12.89 14.22
CA ASP A 105 5.17 13.64 13.76
C ASP A 105 6.46 12.83 13.92
N ALA A 106 6.58 12.04 14.99
CA ALA A 106 7.66 11.06 15.12
C ALA A 106 7.62 10.05 13.97
N HIS A 107 6.43 9.55 13.64
CA HIS A 107 6.24 8.60 12.54
C HIS A 107 6.64 9.21 11.18
N VAL A 108 6.16 10.41 10.88
CA VAL A 108 6.51 11.14 9.65
C VAL A 108 8.00 11.44 9.58
N THR A 109 8.59 11.90 10.68
CA THR A 109 10.02 12.22 10.76
C THR A 109 10.87 10.96 10.62
N ALA A 110 10.49 9.84 11.23
CA ALA A 110 11.17 8.57 11.07
C ALA A 110 11.19 8.10 9.61
N ILE A 111 10.06 8.21 8.89
CA ILE A 111 10.01 7.90 7.44
C ILE A 111 11.02 8.76 6.67
N ARG A 112 11.02 10.08 6.90
CA ARG A 112 11.95 10.99 6.22
C ARG A 112 13.41 10.66 6.54
N LEU A 113 13.74 10.42 7.80
CA LEU A 113 15.11 10.09 8.23
C LEU A 113 15.60 8.76 7.67
N TYR A 114 14.76 7.71 7.64
CA TYR A 114 15.11 6.45 6.99
C TYR A 114 15.38 6.64 5.48
N LEU A 115 14.57 7.44 4.79
CA LEU A 115 14.79 7.73 3.37
C LEU A 115 16.09 8.49 3.13
N ILE A 116 16.41 9.48 3.97
CA ILE A 116 17.67 10.22 3.90
C ILE A 116 18.84 9.26 4.12
N ALA A 117 18.80 8.43 5.17
CA ALA A 117 19.85 7.46 5.46
C ALA A 117 20.05 6.47 4.29
N ALA A 118 18.95 5.96 3.71
CA ALA A 118 18.99 5.06 2.56
C ALA A 118 19.56 5.73 1.31
N TYR A 119 19.29 7.03 1.12
CA TYR A 119 19.76 7.80 -0.03
C TYR A 119 21.25 8.17 0.09
N LEU A 120 21.70 8.57 1.27
CA LEU A 120 23.09 8.98 1.50
C LEU A 120 24.06 7.79 1.51
N ALA A 121 23.61 6.61 1.96
CA ALA A 121 24.43 5.40 2.03
C ALA A 121 23.66 4.16 1.51
N PRO A 122 23.39 4.08 0.19
CA PRO A 122 22.56 3.02 -0.39
C PRO A 122 23.15 1.62 -0.18
N ASP A 123 24.47 1.48 -0.27
CA ASP A 123 25.13 0.17 -0.21
C ASP A 123 25.19 -0.41 1.21
N THR A 124 25.29 0.45 2.25
CA THR A 124 25.45 0.01 3.65
C THR A 124 24.17 0.12 4.47
N LEU A 125 23.39 1.19 4.28
CA LEU A 125 22.18 1.47 5.06
C LEU A 125 20.90 1.33 4.26
N GLY A 126 20.98 1.38 2.92
CA GLY A 126 19.82 1.35 2.03
C GLY A 126 18.82 0.26 2.37
N ARG A 127 19.29 -0.99 2.42
CA ARG A 127 18.45 -2.14 2.76
C ARG A 127 17.82 -2.03 4.14
N SER A 128 18.61 -1.82 5.19
CA SER A 128 18.10 -1.77 6.58
C SER A 128 17.10 -0.64 6.76
N SER A 129 17.36 0.52 6.17
CA SER A 129 16.48 1.68 6.25
C SER A 129 15.17 1.43 5.49
N CYS A 130 15.22 0.81 4.31
CA CYS A 130 14.00 0.41 3.60
C CYS A 130 13.18 -0.64 4.37
N LEU A 131 13.82 -1.54 5.12
CA LEU A 131 13.09 -2.47 6.00
C LEU A 131 12.46 -1.74 7.20
N GLY A 132 13.12 -0.73 7.77
CA GLY A 132 12.52 0.17 8.75
C GLY A 132 11.27 0.88 8.21
N LEU A 133 11.33 1.36 6.96
CA LEU A 133 10.19 1.96 6.27
C LEU A 133 9.00 1.00 6.12
N VAL A 134 9.22 -0.31 5.92
CA VAL A 134 8.13 -1.30 5.84
C VAL A 134 7.31 -1.34 7.12
N ALA A 135 7.95 -1.18 8.29
CA ALA A 135 7.26 -1.16 9.58
C ALA A 135 6.44 0.14 9.80
N LEU A 136 6.79 1.22 9.10
CA LEU A 136 6.14 2.54 9.14
C LEU A 136 5.20 2.77 7.94
N ALA A 137 4.97 1.76 7.10
CA ALA A 137 4.15 1.92 5.91
C ALA A 137 2.69 2.21 6.28
N ARG A 138 2.11 3.27 5.70
CA ARG A 138 0.73 3.71 5.93
C ARG A 138 -0.29 2.83 5.21
N SER A 139 0.17 2.07 4.21
CA SER A 139 -0.67 1.18 3.44
C SER A 139 0.08 -0.09 3.02
N PRO A 140 -0.63 -1.20 2.73
CA PRO A 140 -0.03 -2.39 2.17
C PRO A 140 0.68 -2.16 0.82
N ARG A 141 0.23 -1.15 0.06
CA ARG A 141 0.86 -0.77 -1.21
C ARG A 141 2.23 -0.13 -0.96
N GLU A 142 2.30 0.78 -0.01
CA GLU A 142 3.54 1.45 0.40
C GLU A 142 4.53 0.44 0.99
N ALA A 143 4.07 -0.49 1.84
CA ALA A 143 4.91 -1.57 2.37
C ALA A 143 5.52 -2.44 1.25
N ARG A 144 4.74 -2.77 0.21
CA ARG A 144 5.25 -3.51 -0.96
C ARG A 144 6.30 -2.70 -1.73
N LEU A 145 6.07 -1.40 -1.89
CA LEU A 145 7.01 -0.50 -2.55
C LEU A 145 8.35 -0.46 -1.79
N PHE A 146 8.31 -0.33 -0.46
CA PHE A 146 9.53 -0.32 0.37
C PHE A 146 10.27 -1.66 0.36
N ARG A 147 9.58 -2.80 0.36
CA ARG A 147 10.23 -4.12 0.17
C ARG A 147 10.87 -4.25 -1.20
N GLY A 148 10.21 -3.74 -2.24
CA GLY A 148 10.77 -3.68 -3.59
C GLY A 148 12.05 -2.85 -3.62
N LEU A 149 12.05 -1.67 -2.99
CA LEU A 149 13.24 -0.83 -2.87
C LEU A 149 14.37 -1.52 -2.09
N ALA A 150 14.06 -2.17 -0.97
CA ALA A 150 15.04 -2.94 -0.20
C ALA A 150 15.72 -4.03 -1.05
N TYR A 151 14.94 -4.74 -1.88
CA TYR A 151 15.46 -5.76 -2.80
C TYR A 151 16.27 -5.17 -3.96
N LEU A 152 15.88 -4.00 -4.48
CA LEU A 152 16.63 -3.33 -5.55
C LEU A 152 18.00 -2.84 -5.07
N LEU A 153 18.09 -2.39 -3.81
CA LEU A 153 19.35 -1.94 -3.21
C LEU A 153 20.27 -3.10 -2.82
N ASP A 154 19.72 -4.28 -2.49
CA ASP A 154 20.49 -5.50 -2.21
C ASP A 154 19.85 -6.73 -2.89
N PRO A 155 20.18 -7.01 -4.16
CA PRO A 155 19.59 -8.12 -4.93
C PRO A 155 19.96 -9.51 -4.40
N ASN A 156 21.02 -9.63 -3.58
CA ASN A 156 21.46 -10.89 -3.00
C ASN A 156 20.62 -11.27 -1.77
N HIS A 157 19.66 -10.44 -1.37
CA HIS A 157 18.83 -10.68 -0.21
C HIS A 157 17.69 -11.69 -0.48
N ASP A 158 17.01 -12.08 0.61
CA ASP A 158 15.95 -13.09 0.58
C ASP A 158 14.79 -12.63 -0.31
N ARG A 159 14.59 -13.35 -1.41
CA ARG A 159 13.44 -13.17 -2.32
C ARG A 159 12.10 -13.38 -1.60
N GLY A 160 12.11 -14.05 -0.45
CA GLY A 160 10.97 -14.15 0.46
C GLY A 160 10.38 -12.80 0.85
N LEU A 161 11.17 -11.71 0.89
CA LEU A 161 10.66 -10.37 1.15
C LEU A 161 9.68 -9.84 0.10
N LEU A 162 9.82 -10.27 -1.16
CA LEU A 162 8.92 -9.87 -2.23
C LEU A 162 7.61 -10.64 -2.19
N ARG A 163 7.56 -11.77 -1.46
CA ARG A 163 6.29 -12.45 -1.23
C ARG A 163 5.41 -11.49 -0.46
N LYS A 164 4.17 -11.36 -0.93
CA LYS A 164 3.12 -10.67 -0.18
C LYS A 164 3.13 -11.32 1.19
N THR A 165 3.61 -10.60 2.21
CA THR A 165 3.34 -10.95 3.59
C THR A 165 1.84 -10.98 3.64
N GLY A 166 1.26 -12.17 3.52
CA GLY A 166 -0.16 -12.32 3.75
C GLY A 166 -0.38 -11.62 5.07
N THR A 167 -1.36 -10.72 5.13
CA THR A 167 -2.13 -10.60 6.36
C THR A 167 -2.20 -12.03 6.88
N PRO A 168 -1.61 -12.37 8.05
CA PRO A 168 -1.57 -13.75 8.51
C PRO A 168 -2.97 -14.24 8.28
N ALA A 169 -3.12 -15.20 7.36
CA ALA A 169 -4.42 -15.66 6.92
C ALA A 169 -5.01 -16.18 8.21
N ALA A 170 -5.81 -15.35 8.88
CA ALA A 170 -6.31 -15.57 10.23
C ALA A 170 -6.95 -16.92 10.11
N ALA A 171 -6.27 -17.92 10.70
CA ALA A 171 -6.26 -19.32 10.27
C ALA A 171 -7.54 -19.57 9.50
N ALA A 172 -7.46 -19.42 8.16
CA ALA A 172 -8.67 -19.48 7.35
C ALA A 172 -9.13 -20.91 7.57
N GLU A 173 -10.07 -21.04 8.49
CA GLU A 173 -10.86 -22.21 8.72
C GLU A 173 -11.18 -22.65 7.30
N LYS A 174 -10.69 -23.83 6.92
CA LYS A 174 -11.00 -24.41 5.61
C LYS A 174 -12.49 -24.68 5.63
N VAL A 175 -13.30 -23.63 5.53
CA VAL A 175 -14.69 -23.74 5.23
C VAL A 175 -14.64 -24.13 3.76
N ASP A 176 -14.79 -25.43 3.50
CA ASP A 176 -14.98 -26.02 2.18
C ASP A 176 -16.33 -25.53 1.59
N ASP A 177 -16.50 -24.21 1.51
CA ASP A 177 -17.66 -23.54 0.92
C ASP A 177 -17.54 -23.45 -0.61
N ALA A 178 -16.60 -24.21 -1.21
CA ALA A 178 -16.56 -24.36 -2.65
C ALA A 178 -17.93 -24.91 -3.11
N PRO A 179 -18.60 -24.28 -4.09
CA PRO A 179 -19.87 -24.77 -4.59
C PRO A 179 -19.76 -26.25 -4.96
N PRO A 180 -20.73 -27.10 -4.58
CA PRO A 180 -20.68 -28.51 -4.92
C PRO A 180 -20.49 -28.67 -6.43
N GLY A 181 -19.50 -29.46 -6.85
CA GLY A 181 -19.15 -29.69 -8.25
C GLY A 181 -18.06 -28.78 -8.84
N PHE A 182 -17.50 -27.85 -8.06
CA PHE A 182 -16.40 -26.98 -8.51
C PHE A 182 -15.15 -27.75 -8.94
N ASP A 183 -14.67 -28.68 -8.09
CA ASP A 183 -13.49 -29.50 -8.41
C ASP A 183 -13.73 -30.43 -9.60
N SER A 184 -14.94 -30.99 -9.72
CA SER A 184 -15.35 -31.81 -10.86
C SER A 184 -15.35 -31.01 -12.16
N LEU A 185 -15.83 -29.76 -12.14
CA LEU A 185 -15.78 -28.87 -13.31
C LEU A 185 -14.33 -28.59 -13.73
N LEU A 186 -13.47 -28.21 -12.77
CA LEU A 186 -12.06 -27.94 -13.05
C LEU A 186 -11.32 -29.17 -13.61
N LEU A 187 -11.58 -30.35 -13.03
CA LEU A 187 -11.02 -31.60 -13.50
C LEU A 187 -11.54 -31.96 -14.90
N GLY A 188 -12.83 -31.76 -15.16
CA GLY A 188 -13.44 -31.97 -16.47
C GLY A 188 -12.80 -31.11 -17.56
N LEU A 189 -12.55 -29.82 -17.29
CA LEU A 189 -11.88 -28.91 -18.23
C LEU A 189 -10.45 -29.34 -18.53
N ARG A 190 -9.68 -29.77 -17.52
CA ARG A 190 -8.32 -30.29 -17.72
C ARG A 190 -8.29 -31.59 -18.51
N ARG A 191 -9.26 -32.49 -18.28
CA ARG A 191 -9.41 -33.72 -19.08
C ARG A 191 -9.75 -33.39 -20.53
N LEU A 192 -10.57 -32.37 -20.76
CA LEU A 192 -10.91 -31.91 -22.10
C LEU A 192 -9.70 -31.32 -22.85
N GLN A 193 -8.82 -30.59 -22.16
CA GLN A 193 -7.54 -30.12 -22.72
C GLN A 193 -6.57 -31.26 -23.04
N ALA A 194 -6.58 -32.32 -22.25
CA ALA A 194 -5.81 -33.55 -22.51
C ALA A 194 -6.47 -34.47 -23.56
N GLU A 195 -7.48 -33.97 -24.28
CA GLU A 195 -8.28 -34.69 -25.28
C GLU A 195 -9.04 -35.92 -24.77
N ASP A 196 -9.12 -36.12 -23.44
CA ASP A 196 -9.84 -37.23 -22.81
C ASP A 196 -11.32 -36.88 -22.58
N ARG A 197 -12.07 -36.84 -23.68
CA ARG A 197 -13.49 -36.43 -23.68
C ARG A 197 -14.39 -37.37 -22.88
N ARG A 198 -14.04 -38.66 -22.80
CA ARG A 198 -14.84 -39.65 -22.06
C ARG A 198 -14.78 -39.40 -20.57
N LEU A 199 -13.58 -39.13 -20.03
CA LEU A 199 -13.44 -38.78 -18.61
C LEU A 199 -13.95 -37.36 -18.34
N ALA A 200 -13.74 -36.40 -19.26
CA ALA A 200 -14.27 -35.06 -19.13
C ALA A 200 -15.81 -35.06 -18.99
N LEU A 201 -16.51 -35.82 -19.84
CA LEU A 201 -17.97 -35.93 -19.80
C LEU A 201 -18.44 -36.50 -18.45
N LYS A 202 -17.80 -37.56 -17.95
CA LYS A 202 -18.12 -38.15 -16.64
C LYS A 202 -17.97 -37.16 -15.49
N GLU A 203 -16.95 -36.30 -15.54
CA GLU A 203 -16.73 -35.27 -14.52
C GLU A 203 -17.76 -34.14 -14.62
N ILE A 204 -18.13 -33.73 -15.83
CA ILE A 204 -19.11 -32.65 -16.08
C ILE A 204 -20.54 -33.07 -15.74
N GLU A 205 -20.89 -34.35 -15.90
CA GLU A 205 -22.19 -34.89 -15.54
C GLU A 205 -22.43 -35.01 -14.02
N LYS A 206 -21.38 -34.84 -13.19
CA LYS A 206 -21.53 -34.94 -11.73
C LYS A 206 -22.50 -33.87 -11.18
N PRO A 207 -23.30 -34.22 -10.17
CA PRO A 207 -24.23 -33.28 -9.56
C PRO A 207 -23.47 -32.07 -8.99
N GLY A 208 -24.01 -30.88 -9.23
CA GLY A 208 -23.41 -29.62 -8.78
C GLY A 208 -22.64 -28.85 -9.86
N VAL A 209 -22.07 -29.52 -10.87
CA VAL A 209 -21.32 -28.85 -11.95
C VAL A 209 -22.17 -27.80 -12.68
N LYS A 210 -23.41 -28.14 -13.02
CA LYS A 210 -24.35 -27.20 -13.65
C LYS A 210 -24.63 -25.95 -12.79
N LYS A 211 -24.63 -26.09 -11.46
CA LYS A 211 -24.78 -24.97 -10.52
C LYS A 211 -23.49 -24.16 -10.43
N ALA A 212 -22.33 -24.83 -10.34
CA ALA A 212 -21.01 -24.21 -10.30
C ALA A 212 -20.71 -23.38 -11.56
N MET A 213 -21.31 -23.73 -12.70
CA MET A 213 -21.11 -23.03 -13.97
C MET A 213 -21.99 -21.76 -14.13
N LEU A 214 -23.03 -21.57 -13.29
CA LEU A 214 -23.95 -20.44 -13.40
C LEU A 214 -23.26 -19.06 -13.42
N PRO A 215 -22.25 -18.77 -12.57
CA PRO A 215 -21.56 -17.48 -12.57
C PRO A 215 -20.78 -17.22 -13.87
N TYR A 216 -20.39 -18.28 -14.58
CA TYR A 216 -19.52 -18.23 -15.75
C TYR A 216 -20.26 -18.36 -17.10
N ARG A 217 -21.60 -18.27 -17.09
CA ARG A 217 -22.44 -18.32 -18.31
C ARG A 217 -22.06 -17.30 -19.38
N HIS A 218 -21.43 -16.20 -18.99
CA HIS A 218 -20.95 -15.16 -19.90
C HIS A 218 -19.69 -15.57 -20.69
N ILE A 219 -18.96 -16.60 -20.23
CA ILE A 219 -17.78 -17.16 -20.90
C ILE A 219 -18.20 -18.33 -21.80
N MET A 220 -18.96 -19.27 -21.24
CA MET A 220 -19.39 -20.50 -21.90
C MET A 220 -20.68 -21.02 -21.25
N LEU A 221 -21.65 -21.47 -22.06
CA LEU A 221 -22.87 -22.11 -21.57
C LEU A 221 -22.61 -23.58 -21.20
N TYR A 222 -23.38 -24.13 -20.27
CA TYR A 222 -23.25 -25.53 -19.86
C TYR A 222 -23.54 -26.48 -21.02
N GLU A 223 -24.54 -26.15 -21.82
CA GLU A 223 -24.94 -26.92 -22.99
C GLU A 223 -23.85 -26.93 -24.06
N GLU A 224 -23.12 -25.82 -24.24
CA GLU A 224 -21.97 -25.74 -25.14
C GLU A 224 -20.83 -26.64 -24.67
N LEU A 225 -20.46 -26.55 -23.38
CA LEU A 225 -19.42 -27.40 -22.79
C LEU A 225 -19.77 -28.89 -22.91
N PHE A 226 -21.04 -29.23 -22.66
CA PHE A 226 -21.54 -30.59 -22.77
C PHE A 226 -21.49 -31.10 -24.22
N LEU A 227 -21.88 -30.28 -25.20
CA LEU A 227 -21.79 -30.62 -26.62
C LEU A 227 -20.33 -30.86 -27.06
N ILE A 228 -19.39 -30.04 -26.60
CA ILE A 228 -17.95 -30.22 -26.89
C ILE A 228 -17.46 -31.58 -26.37
N CYS A 229 -17.92 -31.99 -25.17
CA CYS A 229 -17.55 -33.28 -24.59
C CYS A 229 -18.19 -34.48 -25.31
N GLN A 230 -19.39 -34.32 -25.87
CA GLN A 230 -20.09 -35.40 -26.59
C GLN A 230 -19.55 -35.67 -28.00
N GLN A 231 -19.03 -34.64 -28.68
CA GLN A 231 -18.54 -34.78 -30.05
C GLN A 231 -17.25 -35.63 -30.08
N ARG A 232 -17.35 -36.90 -30.48
CA ARG A 232 -16.18 -37.81 -30.51
C ARG A 232 -15.22 -37.57 -31.67
N THR A 233 -15.73 -37.05 -32.79
CA THR A 233 -15.01 -37.02 -34.07
C THR A 233 -14.57 -35.63 -34.51
N ARG A 234 -15.12 -34.57 -33.90
CA ARG A 234 -14.81 -33.19 -34.28
C ARG A 234 -13.65 -32.67 -33.44
N ALA A 235 -12.58 -32.22 -34.09
CA ALA A 235 -11.51 -31.47 -33.41
C ALA A 235 -12.11 -30.26 -32.67
N VAL A 236 -11.61 -29.97 -31.46
CA VAL A 236 -12.03 -28.81 -30.67
C VAL A 236 -11.66 -27.55 -31.45
N SER A 237 -12.60 -26.64 -31.68
CA SER A 237 -12.30 -25.39 -32.39
C SER A 237 -11.33 -24.53 -31.56
N ASN A 238 -10.51 -23.71 -32.21
CA ASN A 238 -9.66 -22.74 -31.51
C ASN A 238 -10.49 -21.78 -30.61
N ASP A 239 -11.73 -21.49 -31.00
CA ASP A 239 -12.65 -20.70 -30.17
C ASP A 239 -13.07 -21.44 -28.89
N ASP A 240 -13.38 -22.74 -29.01
CA ASP A 240 -13.74 -23.59 -27.88
C ASP A 240 -12.58 -23.71 -26.89
N VAL A 241 -11.33 -23.90 -27.39
CA VAL A 241 -10.12 -23.94 -26.55
C VAL A 241 -9.96 -22.64 -25.76
N ARG A 242 -10.16 -21.48 -26.41
CA ARG A 242 -10.06 -20.18 -25.73
C ARG A 242 -11.10 -20.03 -24.63
N LYS A 243 -12.35 -20.42 -24.87
CA LYS A 243 -13.42 -20.37 -23.87
C LYS A 243 -13.15 -21.34 -22.71
N ILE A 244 -12.65 -22.55 -22.98
CA ILE A 244 -12.27 -23.54 -21.96
C ILE A 244 -11.16 -22.98 -21.05
N LEU A 245 -10.11 -22.38 -21.64
CA LEU A 245 -9.02 -21.77 -20.88
C LEU A 245 -9.48 -20.56 -20.06
N ALA A 246 -10.30 -19.69 -20.66
CA ALA A 246 -10.88 -18.55 -19.94
C ALA A 246 -11.72 -18.98 -18.74
N LEU A 247 -12.49 -20.06 -18.90
CA LEU A 247 -13.26 -20.67 -17.83
C LEU A 247 -12.37 -21.25 -16.73
N GLU A 248 -11.32 -22.02 -17.09
CA GLU A 248 -10.38 -22.59 -16.12
C GLU A 248 -9.66 -21.50 -15.31
N VAL A 249 -9.15 -20.47 -15.97
CA VAL A 249 -8.46 -19.35 -15.32
C VAL A 249 -9.41 -18.63 -14.35
N SER A 250 -10.66 -18.41 -14.76
CA SER A 250 -11.67 -17.77 -13.91
C SER A 250 -11.98 -18.61 -12.66
N LEU A 251 -12.12 -19.93 -12.83
CA LEU A 251 -12.30 -20.86 -11.71
C LEU A 251 -11.09 -20.81 -10.76
N LEU A 252 -9.87 -20.98 -11.26
CA LEU A 252 -8.66 -20.96 -10.41
C LEU A 252 -8.53 -19.65 -9.63
N LYS A 253 -8.89 -18.53 -10.25
CA LYS A 253 -8.87 -17.20 -9.66
C LYS A 253 -9.90 -17.04 -8.53
N ASP A 254 -11.07 -17.66 -8.66
CA ASP A 254 -12.09 -17.64 -7.59
C ASP A 254 -11.76 -18.61 -6.45
N ARG A 255 -11.11 -19.75 -6.76
CA ARG A 255 -10.53 -20.66 -5.75
C ARG A 255 -9.45 -19.98 -4.91
N GLN A 256 -8.54 -19.23 -5.54
CA GLN A 256 -7.48 -18.49 -4.85
C GLN A 256 -8.01 -17.34 -3.99
N ASN A 257 -9.12 -16.75 -4.40
CA ASN A 257 -9.72 -15.61 -3.69
C ASN A 257 -10.72 -16.03 -2.60
N GLY A 258 -10.94 -17.33 -2.38
CA GLY A 258 -11.84 -17.83 -1.33
C GLY A 258 -13.28 -17.33 -1.49
N VAL A 259 -13.76 -17.16 -2.73
CA VAL A 259 -14.99 -16.41 -2.98
C VAL A 259 -16.24 -17.26 -2.75
N ASN A 260 -16.91 -16.91 -1.65
CA ASN A 260 -18.35 -16.82 -1.50
C ASN A 260 -18.96 -16.11 -2.73
N VAL A 261 -19.60 -16.86 -3.62
CA VAL A 261 -20.07 -16.46 -4.97
C VAL A 261 -21.05 -15.25 -4.96
N ALA A 262 -21.57 -14.85 -3.80
CA ALA A 262 -22.41 -13.67 -3.64
C ALA A 262 -21.69 -12.32 -3.85
N ALA A 263 -20.34 -12.27 -3.85
CA ALA A 263 -19.57 -11.03 -3.98
C ALA A 263 -19.10 -10.69 -5.42
N ALA A 264 -19.56 -11.42 -6.45
CA ALA A 264 -19.17 -11.18 -7.84
C ALA A 264 -19.56 -9.79 -8.38
N SER A 265 -20.49 -9.07 -7.74
CA SER A 265 -20.82 -7.68 -8.09
C SER A 265 -19.85 -6.62 -7.52
N GLN A 266 -18.77 -7.01 -6.82
CA GLN A 266 -17.75 -6.08 -6.30
C GLN A 266 -16.39 -6.16 -7.02
N LEU A 267 -16.38 -6.70 -8.25
CA LEU A 267 -15.20 -6.89 -9.09
C LEU A 267 -14.53 -5.60 -9.63
N ALA A 268 -15.00 -4.41 -9.23
CA ALA A 268 -14.46 -3.11 -9.64
C ALA A 268 -13.06 -2.77 -9.05
N GLY A 269 -12.43 -3.68 -8.31
CA GLY A 269 -11.12 -3.45 -7.66
C GLY A 269 -10.04 -4.48 -7.96
N ARG A 270 -10.21 -5.36 -8.96
CA ARG A 270 -9.20 -6.39 -9.29
C ARG A 270 -8.16 -5.80 -10.25
N ASP A 271 -6.88 -5.92 -9.89
CA ASP A 271 -5.78 -5.54 -10.77
C ASP A 271 -5.88 -6.33 -12.10
N PRO A 272 -5.76 -5.67 -13.26
CA PRO A 272 -5.89 -6.32 -14.56
C PRO A 272 -4.78 -7.37 -14.76
N ASP A 273 -5.13 -8.47 -15.43
CA ASP A 273 -4.17 -9.50 -15.79
C ASP A 273 -3.11 -8.91 -16.73
N TRP A 274 -1.85 -9.38 -16.66
CA TRP A 274 -0.75 -8.89 -17.49
C TRP A 274 -1.08 -8.98 -18.98
N SER A 275 -1.74 -10.07 -19.37
CA SER A 275 -2.25 -10.25 -20.73
C SER A 275 -3.18 -9.09 -21.12
N THR A 276 -4.12 -8.74 -20.24
CA THR A 276 -5.07 -7.65 -20.46
C THR A 276 -4.35 -6.31 -20.55
N ILE A 277 -3.41 -6.00 -19.64
CA ILE A 277 -2.63 -4.75 -19.64
C ILE A 277 -1.87 -4.54 -20.95
N VAL A 278 -1.27 -5.62 -21.48
CA VAL A 278 -0.53 -5.60 -22.74
C VAL A 278 -1.49 -5.44 -23.93
N TYR A 279 -2.59 -6.19 -23.96
CA TYR A 279 -3.58 -6.13 -25.05
C TYR A 279 -4.34 -4.81 -25.11
N THR A 280 -4.68 -4.22 -23.97
CA THR A 280 -5.41 -2.95 -23.94
C THR A 280 -4.51 -1.75 -24.21
N ASN A 281 -3.19 -1.95 -24.28
CA ASN A 281 -2.17 -0.88 -24.36
C ASN A 281 -2.40 0.22 -23.30
N THR A 282 -3.03 -0.14 -22.18
CA THR A 282 -3.27 0.76 -21.03
C THR A 282 -2.15 0.66 -20.00
N ALA A 283 -1.05 -0.01 -20.36
CA ALA A 283 0.15 -0.10 -19.56
C ALA A 283 0.66 1.32 -19.27
N LYS A 284 0.33 1.83 -18.08
CA LYS A 284 1.03 3.00 -17.54
C LYS A 284 2.49 2.58 -17.38
N PRO A 285 3.45 3.43 -17.80
CA PRO A 285 4.86 3.11 -17.62
C PRO A 285 5.09 2.71 -16.16
N VAL A 286 5.76 1.58 -15.97
CA VAL A 286 6.14 1.13 -14.63
C VAL A 286 7.03 2.22 -14.05
N PHE A 287 6.52 2.95 -13.06
CA PHE A 287 7.32 3.92 -12.35
C PHE A 287 8.54 3.19 -11.81
N SER A 288 9.73 3.57 -12.27
CA SER A 288 10.97 3.09 -11.70
C SER A 288 10.95 3.48 -10.22
N ALA A 289 10.81 2.50 -9.33
CA ALA A 289 10.84 2.74 -7.91
C ALA A 289 12.20 3.35 -7.57
N SER A 290 12.19 4.63 -7.23
CA SER A 290 13.34 5.42 -6.84
C SER A 290 13.14 5.88 -5.41
N LEU A 291 14.20 5.94 -4.61
CA LEU A 291 14.17 6.53 -3.28
C LEU A 291 13.61 7.97 -3.29
N THR A 292 13.82 8.72 -4.38
CA THR A 292 13.33 10.11 -4.52
C THR A 292 11.82 10.22 -4.78
N HIS A 293 11.17 9.14 -5.19
CA HIS A 293 9.74 9.11 -5.53
C HIS A 293 8.98 8.08 -4.68
N ALA A 294 9.65 7.49 -3.68
CA ALA A 294 9.06 6.47 -2.82
C ALA A 294 7.98 7.04 -1.91
N THR A 295 8.14 8.30 -1.50
CA THR A 295 7.22 9.06 -0.65
C THR A 295 7.13 10.51 -1.12
N GLU A 296 6.35 11.32 -0.41
CA GLU A 296 6.30 12.77 -0.58
C GLU A 296 7.57 13.52 -0.16
N PHE A 297 8.55 12.83 0.44
CA PHE A 297 9.78 13.46 0.92
C PHE A 297 10.91 13.32 -0.10
N ASP A 298 11.55 14.43 -0.43
CA ASP A 298 12.78 14.42 -1.21
C ASP A 298 13.98 14.15 -0.28
N PRO A 299 14.65 12.99 -0.38
CA PRO A 299 15.79 12.66 0.48
C PRO A 299 17.04 13.54 0.21
N ARG A 300 17.03 14.34 -0.86
CA ARG A 300 18.08 15.35 -1.12
C ARG A 300 18.01 16.53 -0.15
N LEU A 301 16.87 16.74 0.50
CA LEU A 301 16.68 17.75 1.53
C LEU A 301 17.05 17.14 2.89
N SER A 302 18.34 16.89 3.09
CA SER A 302 18.85 16.12 4.23
C SER A 302 19.26 16.96 5.44
N GLN A 303 19.30 18.30 5.33
CA GLN A 303 19.73 19.17 6.42
C GLN A 303 18.51 19.91 7.02
N TYR A 304 18.40 19.95 8.34
CA TYR A 304 17.31 20.66 9.02
C TYR A 304 17.81 22.02 9.53
N VAL A 305 17.28 23.12 8.97
CA VAL A 305 17.67 24.49 9.31
C VAL A 305 16.40 25.32 9.52
N ASP A 306 16.32 26.01 10.66
CA ASP A 306 15.23 26.93 11.01
C ASP A 306 13.81 26.33 10.82
N GLY A 307 13.67 25.06 11.17
CA GLY A 307 12.40 24.35 11.08
C GLY A 307 12.12 23.69 9.74
N SER A 308 12.96 23.89 8.72
CA SER A 308 12.76 23.40 7.36
C SER A 308 13.88 22.49 6.88
N TRP A 309 13.52 21.51 6.06
CA TRP A 309 14.47 20.61 5.42
C TRP A 309 15.00 21.25 4.14
N VAL A 310 16.30 21.48 4.08
CA VAL A 310 17.01 22.13 2.98
C VAL A 310 18.04 21.18 2.37
N LYS A 311 18.40 21.44 1.11
CA LYS A 311 19.49 20.74 0.45
C LYS A 311 20.80 21.19 1.12
N PRO A 312 21.69 20.27 1.54
CA PRO A 312 22.96 20.66 2.13
C PRO A 312 23.75 21.51 1.12
N THR A 313 24.18 22.68 1.58
CA THR A 313 25.14 23.50 0.83
C THR A 313 26.46 22.75 0.85
N ALA A 314 27.04 22.51 -0.32
CA ALA A 314 28.38 21.93 -0.39
C ALA A 314 29.30 22.77 0.50
N LYS A 315 29.99 22.14 1.47
CA LYS A 315 31.03 22.82 2.22
C LYS A 315 32.04 23.34 1.17
N PRO A 316 32.41 24.63 1.20
CA PRO A 316 33.52 25.09 0.38
C PRO A 316 34.74 24.26 0.78
N GLU A 317 35.33 23.59 -0.21
CA GLU A 317 36.58 22.81 -0.06
C GLU A 317 37.72 23.68 0.46
#